data_AF-A0A1G2ZH94-F1
#
_entry.id   AF-A0A1G2ZH94-F1
#
_cell.length_a   1.000
_cell.length_b   1.000
_cell.length_c   1.000
_cell.angle_alpha   90.00
_cell.angle_beta   90.00
_cell.angle_gamma   90.00
#
_symmetry.space_group_name_H-M   'P 1'
#
loop_
_entity.id
_entity.type
_entity.pdbx_description
1 polymer ?
#
loop_
_entity_poly.entity_id
_entity_poly.type
_entity_poly.pdbx_seq_one_letter_code
_entity_poly.pdbx_strand_id
1 'polypeptide(L)'
;MTDSYFRQINRLRISVTELCNLRCTYCRPEAGIALMEHKDILTYEEIIAIIQSALKFGITSFRLTGGEPLVRRGIESFIRMLAKVEGIEDLAMTTNGIYLKDYAKILREIEVFRLNISLDSIQETKYKQITRGGNLSDVLDGIEEVLQLRFKNTKINVVAMKGINDDEFEDFARLTLERDLEVRFIEHMAMNKSTLASENQFIPSSEIINTIEKNNELIPLPKPALGSGAARVYKIKGALGTIGFVSAVSQPFCDSCNRLRLTSEGKLRSCLLSGGEVDFKSILRNNFSEESLQDAFIRAAHLKPRKHSGRGHVVMHKVGG
;
A
#
# COMPACT_ATOMS: atom_id res chain seq x y z
N MET A 1 -7.20 18.14 -8.68
CA MET A 1 -7.36 17.78 -10.12
C MET A 1 -8.51 16.78 -10.30
N THR A 2 -9.16 16.74 -11.47
CA THR A 2 -10.19 15.73 -11.82
C THR A 2 -9.76 14.92 -13.05
N ASP A 3 -10.26 13.69 -13.18
CA ASP A 3 -10.06 12.88 -14.37
C ASP A 3 -11.24 12.96 -15.36
N SER A 4 -11.17 12.17 -16.45
CA SER A 4 -12.19 12.08 -17.50
C SER A 4 -13.55 11.51 -17.03
N TYR A 5 -13.65 11.07 -15.78
CA TYR A 5 -14.87 10.53 -15.16
C TYR A 5 -15.27 11.32 -13.92
N PHE A 6 -14.79 12.57 -13.80
CA PHE A 6 -15.11 13.50 -12.71
C PHE A 6 -14.70 13.02 -11.31
N ARG A 7 -13.75 12.09 -11.22
CA ARG A 7 -13.18 11.67 -9.94
C ARG A 7 -12.12 12.67 -9.52
N GLN A 8 -12.23 13.18 -8.28
CA GLN A 8 -11.21 14.05 -7.72
C GLN A 8 -9.96 13.23 -7.41
N ILE A 9 -8.86 13.54 -8.09
CA ILE A 9 -7.55 12.95 -7.86
C ILE A 9 -6.84 13.79 -6.80
N ASN A 10 -6.59 13.16 -5.64
CA ASN A 10 -5.93 13.80 -4.50
C ASN A 10 -4.92 12.88 -3.78
N ARG A 11 -4.62 11.69 -4.34
CA ARG A 11 -3.67 10.74 -3.76
C ARG A 11 -2.60 10.31 -4.75
N LEU A 12 -1.35 10.28 -4.28
CA LEU A 12 -0.21 9.74 -5.02
C LEU A 12 0.47 8.63 -4.22
N ARG A 13 0.58 7.45 -4.83
CA ARG A 13 1.39 6.34 -4.30
C ARG A 13 2.76 6.37 -4.96
N ILE A 14 3.83 6.28 -4.20
CA ILE A 14 5.21 6.45 -4.66
C ILE A 14 6.01 5.20 -4.29
N SER A 15 6.42 4.44 -5.30
CA SER A 15 7.42 3.38 -5.15
C SER A 15 8.79 4.02 -5.05
N VAL A 16 9.44 3.92 -3.89
CA VAL A 16 10.80 4.45 -3.73
C VAL A 16 11.85 3.45 -4.25
N THR A 17 11.56 2.15 -4.34
CA THR A 17 12.54 1.14 -4.76
C THR A 17 11.84 -0.10 -5.28
N GLU A 18 12.47 -0.92 -6.13
CA GLU A 18 11.97 -2.29 -6.46
C GLU A 18 12.58 -3.38 -5.55
N LEU A 19 13.57 -3.01 -4.73
CA LEU A 19 14.22 -3.93 -3.80
C LEU A 19 13.26 -4.32 -2.68
N CYS A 20 13.36 -5.58 -2.27
CA CYS A 20 12.64 -6.11 -1.13
C CYS A 20 13.50 -7.17 -0.46
N ASN A 21 13.51 -7.18 0.87
CA ASN A 21 14.13 -8.21 1.71
C ASN A 21 13.30 -9.52 1.77
N LEU A 22 12.09 -9.55 1.19
CA LEU A 22 11.23 -10.73 1.10
C LEU A 22 10.97 -11.15 -0.36
N ARG A 23 10.50 -12.39 -0.54
CA ARG A 23 10.07 -12.94 -1.86
C ARG A 23 8.70 -13.61 -1.78
N CYS A 24 7.71 -12.86 -1.31
CA CYS A 24 6.37 -13.38 -1.05
C CYS A 24 5.78 -14.08 -2.29
N THR A 25 5.18 -15.25 -2.09
CA THR A 25 4.72 -16.17 -3.16
C THR A 25 3.76 -15.52 -4.16
N TYR A 26 2.92 -14.60 -3.70
CA TYR A 26 1.95 -13.87 -4.53
C TYR A 26 2.50 -12.57 -5.15
N CYS A 27 3.68 -12.10 -4.73
CA CYS A 27 4.20 -10.77 -5.09
C CYS A 27 5.43 -10.85 -6.02
N ARG A 28 6.38 -11.74 -5.69
CA ARG A 28 7.67 -11.82 -6.40
C ARG A 28 8.01 -13.27 -6.80
N PRO A 29 8.66 -13.47 -7.95
CA PRO A 29 9.18 -14.77 -8.34
C PRO A 29 10.26 -15.24 -7.36
N GLU A 30 10.37 -16.56 -7.20
CA GLU A 30 11.32 -17.18 -6.27
C GLU A 30 12.78 -16.83 -6.59
N ALA A 31 13.13 -16.83 -7.89
CA ALA A 31 14.45 -16.44 -8.39
C ALA A 31 14.80 -14.96 -8.14
N GLY A 32 13.85 -14.14 -7.66
CA GLY A 32 14.02 -12.70 -7.54
C GLY A 32 13.83 -11.96 -8.88
N ILE A 33 14.16 -10.68 -8.88
CA ILE A 33 14.02 -9.80 -10.05
C ILE A 33 15.40 -9.27 -10.44
N ALA A 34 15.57 -8.94 -11.73
CA ALA A 34 16.74 -8.22 -12.20
C ALA A 34 16.82 -6.86 -11.50
N LEU A 35 18.02 -6.51 -11.04
CA LEU A 35 18.26 -5.22 -10.40
C LEU A 35 18.37 -4.12 -11.45
N MET A 36 17.70 -3.00 -11.20
CA MET A 36 17.88 -1.80 -12.01
C MET A 36 19.17 -1.09 -11.61
N GLU A 37 19.76 -0.35 -12.54
CA GLU A 37 20.91 0.50 -12.23
C GLU A 37 20.47 1.69 -11.38
N HIS A 38 21.37 2.21 -10.54
CA HIS A 38 21.08 3.36 -9.68
C HIS A 38 20.59 4.58 -10.46
N LYS A 39 21.14 4.81 -11.68
CA LYS A 39 20.73 5.92 -12.55
C LYS A 39 19.29 5.77 -13.03
N ASP A 40 18.73 4.57 -13.07
CA ASP A 40 17.39 4.35 -13.61
C ASP A 40 16.28 4.58 -12.59
N ILE A 41 16.63 4.71 -11.31
CA ILE A 41 15.72 4.97 -10.20
C ILE A 41 15.65 6.47 -9.95
N LEU A 42 14.46 6.98 -9.61
CA LEU A 42 14.30 8.38 -9.19
C LEU A 42 15.08 8.66 -7.91
N THR A 43 15.85 9.75 -7.87
CA THR A 43 16.50 10.23 -6.66
C THR A 43 15.48 10.74 -5.65
N TYR A 44 15.91 10.94 -4.40
CA TYR A 44 15.02 11.48 -3.37
C TYR A 44 14.64 12.93 -3.66
N GLU A 45 15.56 13.71 -4.21
CA GLU A 45 15.34 15.09 -4.65
C GLU A 45 14.31 15.14 -5.79
N GLU A 46 14.41 14.23 -6.75
CA GLU A 46 13.41 14.07 -7.82
C GLU A 46 12.03 13.74 -7.25
N ILE A 47 11.94 12.84 -6.26
CA ILE A 47 10.68 12.51 -5.59
C ILE A 47 10.11 13.71 -4.83
N ILE A 48 10.93 14.47 -4.12
CA ILE A 48 10.50 15.69 -3.41
C ILE A 48 9.96 16.74 -4.39
N ALA A 49 10.65 16.97 -5.51
CA ALA A 49 10.18 17.89 -6.55
C ALA A 49 8.80 17.47 -7.10
N ILE A 50 8.59 16.17 -7.31
CA ILE A 50 7.29 15.64 -7.73
C ILE A 50 6.21 15.88 -6.66
N ILE A 51 6.51 15.63 -5.38
CA ILE A 51 5.56 15.84 -4.28
C ILE A 51 5.17 17.31 -4.17
N GLN A 52 6.15 18.22 -4.22
CA GLN A 52 5.91 19.67 -4.17
C GLN A 52 5.06 20.15 -5.35
N SER A 53 5.31 19.64 -6.56
CA SER A 53 4.48 19.91 -7.73
C SER A 53 3.05 19.34 -7.53
N ALA A 54 2.92 18.10 -7.07
CA ALA A 54 1.64 17.43 -6.85
C ALA A 54 0.73 18.18 -5.85
N LEU A 55 1.31 18.74 -4.79
CA LEU A 55 0.62 19.56 -3.79
C LEU A 55 -0.09 20.76 -4.41
N LYS A 56 0.56 21.46 -5.34
CA LYS A 56 -0.02 22.59 -6.07
C LYS A 56 -1.24 22.20 -6.91
N PHE A 57 -1.41 20.91 -7.22
CA PHE A 57 -2.55 20.37 -7.99
C PHE A 57 -3.63 19.70 -7.12
N GLY A 58 -3.54 19.87 -5.80
CA GLY A 58 -4.51 19.34 -4.84
C GLY A 58 -4.31 17.86 -4.52
N ILE A 59 -3.13 17.29 -4.79
CA ILE A 59 -2.73 16.00 -4.25
C ILE A 59 -2.06 16.23 -2.90
N THR A 60 -2.81 16.00 -1.82
CA THR A 60 -2.37 16.26 -0.44
C THR A 60 -2.06 14.99 0.35
N SER A 61 -2.37 13.81 -0.21
CA SER A 61 -2.20 12.51 0.45
C SER A 61 -1.21 11.63 -0.31
N PHE A 62 -0.13 11.25 0.37
CA PHE A 62 0.98 10.51 -0.21
C PHE A 62 1.17 9.16 0.48
N ARG A 63 1.52 8.14 -0.30
CA ARG A 63 1.84 6.81 0.22
C ARG A 63 3.17 6.31 -0.32
N LEU A 64 4.15 6.16 0.56
CA LEU A 64 5.42 5.52 0.28
C LEU A 64 5.25 4.00 0.26
N THR A 65 5.84 3.38 -0.75
CA THR A 65 5.90 1.94 -1.00
C THR A 65 7.20 1.63 -1.75
N GLY A 66 7.40 0.40 -2.21
CA GLY A 66 8.49 -0.03 -3.05
C GLY A 66 8.26 -1.46 -3.52
N GLY A 67 9.33 -2.25 -3.48
CA GLY A 67 9.30 -3.54 -2.82
C GLY A 67 9.14 -3.31 -1.31
N GLU A 68 10.26 -3.08 -0.61
CA GLU A 68 10.27 -2.65 0.80
C GLU A 68 10.93 -1.26 0.90
N PRO A 69 10.20 -0.18 1.28
CA PRO A 69 10.76 1.16 1.40
C PRO A 69 12.00 1.22 2.31
N LEU A 70 11.97 0.50 3.44
CA LEU A 70 12.99 0.60 4.47
C LEU A 70 14.32 -0.08 4.08
N VAL A 71 14.38 -0.82 2.96
CA VAL A 71 15.65 -1.32 2.43
C VAL A 71 16.38 -0.32 1.53
N ARG A 72 15.74 0.79 1.12
CA ARG A 72 16.40 1.77 0.26
C ARG A 72 17.42 2.56 1.06
N ARG A 73 18.70 2.47 0.68
CA ARG A 73 19.78 3.23 1.33
C ARG A 73 19.45 4.74 1.38
N GLY A 74 19.70 5.36 2.52
CA GLY A 74 19.45 6.78 2.75
C GLY A 74 17.97 7.14 3.00
N ILE A 75 17.10 6.16 3.25
CA ILE A 75 15.67 6.41 3.53
C ILE A 75 15.44 7.38 4.70
N GLU A 76 16.30 7.34 5.72
CA GLU A 76 16.25 8.29 6.84
C GLU A 76 16.40 9.75 6.36
N SER A 77 17.39 10.03 5.49
CA SER A 77 17.57 11.38 4.93
C SER A 77 16.33 11.82 4.16
N PHE A 78 15.74 10.91 3.37
CA PHE A 78 14.52 11.19 2.64
C PHE A 78 13.32 11.48 3.55
N ILE A 79 13.15 10.75 4.66
CA ILE A 79 12.12 11.03 5.66
C ILE A 79 12.30 12.43 6.24
N ARG A 80 13.54 12.83 6.55
CA ARG A 80 13.84 14.20 7.04
C ARG A 80 13.58 15.28 5.97
N MET A 81 13.77 14.97 4.69
CA MET A 81 13.37 15.88 3.61
C MET A 81 11.85 16.02 3.54
N LEU A 82 11.10 14.92 3.64
CA LEU A 82 9.64 14.92 3.65
C LEU A 82 9.05 15.70 4.82
N ALA A 83 9.67 15.61 6.01
CA ALA A 83 9.24 16.35 7.19
C ALA A 83 9.25 17.88 6.99
N LYS A 84 10.04 18.38 6.03
CA LYS A 84 10.16 19.81 5.68
C LYS A 84 9.18 20.25 4.60
N VAL A 85 8.40 19.33 4.02
CA VAL A 85 7.45 19.65 2.95
C VAL A 85 6.12 20.07 3.56
N GLU A 86 5.77 21.34 3.41
CA GLU A 86 4.48 21.89 3.85
C GLU A 86 3.34 21.49 2.91
N GLY A 87 2.11 21.40 3.44
CA GLY A 87 0.90 21.10 2.67
C GLY A 87 0.53 19.62 2.57
N ILE A 88 1.36 18.70 3.06
CA ILE A 88 1.01 17.29 3.16
C ILE A 88 0.00 17.10 4.30
N GLU A 89 -1.21 16.66 3.96
CA GLU A 89 -2.29 16.40 4.92
C GLU A 89 -2.29 14.95 5.43
N ASP A 90 -1.76 14.03 4.63
CA ASP A 90 -1.72 12.60 4.94
C ASP A 90 -0.48 11.95 4.33
N LEU A 91 0.40 11.41 5.18
CA LEU A 91 1.57 10.66 4.73
C LEU A 91 1.50 9.25 5.30
N ALA A 92 1.62 8.24 4.42
CA ALA A 92 1.59 6.85 4.84
C ALA A 92 2.76 6.07 4.27
N MET A 93 3.22 5.05 4.98
CA MET A 93 4.12 4.03 4.44
C MET A 93 3.44 2.66 4.42
N THR A 94 3.70 1.89 3.37
CA THR A 94 3.42 0.46 3.32
C THR A 94 4.74 -0.30 3.39
N THR A 95 4.89 -1.17 4.40
CA THR A 95 6.11 -1.92 4.71
C THR A 95 5.75 -3.33 5.18
N ASN A 96 6.64 -4.30 5.01
CA ASN A 96 6.52 -5.63 5.61
C ASN A 96 6.84 -5.66 7.11
N GLY A 97 7.38 -4.58 7.65
CA GLY A 97 7.53 -4.39 9.10
C GLY A 97 8.83 -4.92 9.71
N ILE A 98 9.66 -5.68 8.98
CA ILE A 98 10.90 -6.27 9.53
C ILE A 98 11.85 -5.21 10.10
N TYR A 99 11.97 -4.07 9.42
CA TYR A 99 12.84 -2.97 9.85
C TYR A 99 12.10 -1.89 10.66
N LEU A 100 10.83 -2.08 11.02
CA LEU A 100 10.07 -1.02 11.67
C LEU A 100 10.65 -0.64 13.03
N LYS A 101 11.16 -1.59 13.81
CA LYS A 101 11.77 -1.32 15.12
C LYS A 101 12.88 -0.28 15.03
N ASP A 102 13.69 -0.34 13.97
CA ASP A 102 14.83 0.55 13.75
C ASP A 102 14.40 1.95 13.27
N TYR A 103 13.32 2.04 12.49
CA TYR A 103 12.88 3.28 11.83
C TYR A 103 11.64 3.94 12.45
N ALA A 104 10.92 3.29 13.37
CA ALA A 104 9.65 3.82 13.89
C ALA A 104 9.83 5.18 14.58
N LYS A 105 10.94 5.40 15.29
CA LYS A 105 11.21 6.68 15.98
C LYS A 105 11.33 7.85 15.00
N ILE A 106 12.09 7.70 13.91
CA ILE A 106 12.24 8.76 12.90
C ILE A 106 10.95 8.97 12.12
N LEU A 107 10.21 7.90 11.80
CA LEU A 107 8.91 8.02 11.13
C LEU A 107 7.91 8.81 11.99
N ARG A 108 8.02 8.70 13.32
CA ARG A 108 7.16 9.40 14.27
C ARG A 108 7.42 10.90 14.38
N GLU A 109 8.59 11.37 13.93
CA GLU A 109 8.92 12.81 13.85
C GLU A 109 7.94 13.57 12.94
N ILE A 110 7.30 12.89 11.99
CA ILE A 110 6.26 13.46 11.13
C ILE A 110 4.89 13.15 11.74
N GLU A 111 4.17 14.18 12.21
CA GLU A 111 2.90 13.97 12.94
C GLU A 111 1.80 13.31 12.10
N VAL A 112 1.70 13.68 10.82
CA VAL A 112 0.70 13.14 9.88
C VAL A 112 1.05 11.72 9.38
N PHE A 113 2.12 11.11 9.89
CA PHE A 113 2.64 9.85 9.40
C PHE A 113 1.86 8.65 9.92
N ARG A 114 1.48 7.74 9.02
CA ARG A 114 0.74 6.52 9.33
C ARG A 114 1.38 5.29 8.72
N LEU A 115 1.18 4.15 9.37
CA LEU A 115 1.77 2.88 8.96
C LEU A 115 0.72 1.89 8.46
N ASN A 116 1.09 1.16 7.42
CA ASN A 116 0.33 0.03 6.90
C ASN A 116 1.30 -1.13 6.76
N ILE A 117 1.21 -2.07 7.68
CA ILE A 117 2.13 -3.18 7.86
C ILE A 117 1.53 -4.40 7.15
N SER A 118 2.24 -4.97 6.19
CA SER A 118 1.80 -6.20 5.52
C SER A 118 2.21 -7.39 6.37
N LEU A 119 1.24 -8.16 6.86
CA LEU A 119 1.46 -9.35 7.67
C LEU A 119 0.40 -10.40 7.30
N ASP A 120 0.81 -11.41 6.53
CA ASP A 120 -0.14 -12.38 5.97
C ASP A 120 -0.33 -13.64 6.82
N SER A 121 0.40 -13.77 7.94
CA SER A 121 0.27 -14.88 8.89
C SER A 121 0.88 -14.47 10.22
N ILE A 122 0.24 -14.86 11.33
CA ILE A 122 0.80 -14.75 12.68
C ILE A 122 1.36 -16.09 13.17
N GLN A 123 1.25 -17.15 12.37
CA GLN A 123 1.97 -18.40 12.57
C GLN A 123 3.33 -18.35 11.87
N GLU A 124 4.40 -18.68 12.60
CA GLU A 124 5.78 -18.57 12.12
C GLU A 124 6.05 -19.41 10.86
N THR A 125 5.56 -20.66 10.85
CA THR A 125 5.75 -21.60 9.74
C THR A 125 5.11 -21.10 8.44
N LYS A 126 3.85 -20.68 8.50
CA LYS A 126 3.11 -20.10 7.38
C LYS A 126 3.69 -18.77 6.93
N TYR A 127 4.06 -17.89 7.87
CA TYR A 127 4.71 -16.63 7.55
C TYR A 127 6.02 -16.87 6.76
N LYS A 128 6.86 -17.79 7.23
CA LYS A 128 8.10 -18.18 6.56
C LYS A 128 7.85 -18.78 5.17
N GLN A 129 6.80 -19.59 5.02
CA GLN A 129 6.40 -20.15 3.73
C GLN A 129 5.90 -19.08 2.74
N ILE A 130 4.99 -18.21 3.19
CA ILE A 130 4.43 -17.12 2.38
C ILE A 130 5.54 -16.18 1.91
N THR A 131 6.42 -15.77 2.82
CA THR A 131 7.48 -14.77 2.56
C THR A 131 8.75 -15.34 1.93
N ARG A 132 8.88 -16.68 1.92
CA ARG A 132 10.07 -17.44 1.54
C ARG A 132 11.31 -17.08 2.39
N GLY A 133 11.17 -17.18 3.71
CA GLY A 133 12.29 -17.06 4.65
C GLY A 133 12.29 -15.86 5.58
N GLY A 134 11.23 -15.04 5.58
CA GLY A 134 11.09 -13.95 6.54
C GLY A 134 10.97 -14.46 7.98
N ASN A 135 11.43 -13.64 8.92
CA ASN A 135 11.29 -13.89 10.35
C ASN A 135 10.08 -13.12 10.91
N LEU A 136 9.16 -13.82 11.55
CA LEU A 136 7.94 -13.23 12.10
C LEU A 136 8.22 -12.36 13.33
N SER A 137 9.19 -12.74 14.17
CA SER A 137 9.50 -12.00 15.40
C SER A 137 9.89 -10.56 15.12
N ASP A 138 10.65 -10.32 14.05
CA ASP A 138 11.12 -8.98 13.67
C ASP A 138 9.94 -8.05 13.31
N VAL A 139 8.90 -8.60 12.68
CA VAL A 139 7.68 -7.86 12.35
C VAL A 139 6.85 -7.55 13.60
N LEU A 140 6.69 -8.54 14.49
CA LEU A 140 5.94 -8.36 15.74
C LEU A 140 6.63 -7.34 16.67
N ASP A 141 7.95 -7.40 16.78
CA ASP A 141 8.76 -6.39 17.47
C ASP A 141 8.56 -4.99 16.88
N GLY A 142 8.53 -4.88 15.55
CA GLY A 142 8.24 -3.63 14.86
C GLY A 142 6.83 -3.10 15.12
N ILE A 143 5.82 -3.98 15.17
CA ILE A 143 4.44 -3.62 15.51
C ILE A 143 4.37 -3.11 16.96
N GLU A 144 5.06 -3.78 17.88
CA GLU A 144 5.09 -3.38 19.29
C GLU A 144 5.73 -2.00 19.49
N GLU A 145 6.87 -1.71 18.85
CA GLU A 145 7.49 -0.38 18.87
C GLU A 145 6.52 0.70 18.34
N VAL A 146 5.78 0.39 17.26
CA VAL A 146 4.79 1.30 16.67
C VAL A 146 3.63 1.59 17.63
N LEU A 147 3.16 0.59 18.38
CA LEU A 147 2.12 0.75 19.40
C LEU A 147 2.64 1.58 20.59
N GLN A 148 3.86 1.31 21.05
CA GLN A 148 4.51 2.05 22.14
C GLN A 148 4.71 3.53 21.80
N LEU A 149 5.08 3.84 20.55
CA LEU A 149 5.21 5.21 20.03
C LEU A 149 3.85 5.87 19.69
N ARG A 150 2.75 5.16 19.93
CA ARG A 150 1.37 5.64 19.76
C ARG A 150 1.10 6.23 18.37
N PHE A 151 1.55 5.52 17.33
CA PHE A 151 1.14 5.87 15.98
C PHE A 151 -0.38 5.76 15.85
N LYS A 152 -1.00 6.82 15.30
CA LYS A 152 -2.45 6.83 15.08
C LYS A 152 -2.80 6.09 13.79
N ASN A 153 -3.91 5.36 13.79
CA ASN A 153 -4.46 4.70 12.60
C ASN A 153 -3.49 3.73 11.91
N THR A 154 -2.66 3.03 12.70
CA THR A 154 -1.80 1.93 12.23
C THR A 154 -2.67 0.80 11.71
N LYS A 155 -2.29 0.23 10.56
CA LYS A 155 -3.05 -0.84 9.92
C LYS A 155 -2.18 -2.05 9.70
N ILE A 156 -2.74 -3.22 9.93
CA ILE A 156 -2.19 -4.49 9.47
C ILE A 156 -2.99 -4.91 8.24
N ASN A 157 -2.33 -5.13 7.10
CA ASN A 157 -2.97 -5.65 5.90
C ASN A 157 -2.64 -7.13 5.77
N VAL A 158 -3.69 -7.94 5.60
CA VAL A 158 -3.63 -9.40 5.42
C VAL A 158 -4.24 -9.71 4.05
N VAL A 159 -3.45 -10.29 3.15
CA VAL A 159 -3.97 -10.83 1.89
C VAL A 159 -4.58 -12.21 2.18
N ALA A 160 -5.89 -12.33 1.99
CA ALA A 160 -6.62 -13.57 2.27
C ALA A 160 -6.40 -14.59 1.14
N MET A 161 -5.80 -15.73 1.47
CA MET A 161 -5.42 -16.80 0.56
C MET A 161 -5.98 -18.13 1.02
N LYS A 162 -6.89 -18.70 0.22
CA LYS A 162 -7.53 -19.99 0.51
C LYS A 162 -6.53 -21.14 0.61
N GLY A 163 -6.69 -21.98 1.62
CA GLY A 163 -5.81 -23.10 1.94
C GLY A 163 -4.41 -22.70 2.40
N ILE A 164 -4.20 -21.43 2.75
CA ILE A 164 -2.92 -20.90 3.23
C ILE A 164 -3.08 -20.25 4.61
N ASN A 165 -3.90 -19.21 4.71
CA ASN A 165 -4.08 -18.42 5.94
C ASN A 165 -5.56 -18.19 6.29
N ASP A 166 -6.46 -18.95 5.69
CA ASP A 166 -7.92 -18.84 5.84
C ASP A 166 -8.44 -19.37 7.18
N ASP A 167 -7.61 -20.09 7.91
CA ASP A 167 -7.82 -20.51 9.30
C ASP A 167 -7.37 -19.48 10.34
N GLU A 168 -6.70 -18.37 9.95
CA GLU A 168 -6.18 -17.34 10.87
C GLU A 168 -7.07 -16.09 10.99
N PHE A 169 -8.20 -16.02 10.27
CA PHE A 169 -9.04 -14.80 10.24
C PHE A 169 -9.53 -14.37 11.63
N GLU A 170 -9.94 -15.33 12.47
CA GLU A 170 -10.37 -15.04 13.83
C GLU A 170 -9.21 -14.58 14.71
N ASP A 171 -8.02 -15.16 14.56
CA ASP A 171 -6.85 -14.76 15.34
C ASP A 171 -6.40 -13.35 15.01
N PHE A 172 -6.40 -12.99 13.72
CA PHE A 172 -6.18 -11.63 13.26
C PHE A 172 -7.25 -10.66 13.79
N ALA A 173 -8.54 -11.05 13.75
CA ALA A 173 -9.62 -10.25 14.29
C ALA A 173 -9.45 -10.00 15.80
N ARG A 174 -8.99 -11.01 16.55
CA ARG A 174 -8.72 -10.94 17.99
C ARG A 174 -7.67 -9.91 18.36
N LEU A 175 -6.68 -9.64 17.48
CA LEU A 175 -5.68 -8.60 17.71
C LEU A 175 -6.32 -7.22 17.95
N THR A 176 -7.48 -6.96 17.35
CA THR A 176 -8.20 -5.68 17.47
C THR A 176 -8.92 -5.52 18.81
N LEU A 177 -9.13 -6.60 19.57
CA LEU A 177 -9.83 -6.52 20.85
C LEU A 177 -9.06 -5.67 21.86
N GLU A 178 -7.76 -5.88 21.94
CA GLU A 178 -6.90 -5.27 22.98
C GLU A 178 -5.94 -4.21 22.43
N ARG A 179 -5.86 -4.05 21.10
CA ARG A 179 -4.91 -3.13 20.45
C ARG A 179 -5.63 -2.10 19.58
N ASP A 180 -5.20 -0.84 19.69
CA ASP A 180 -5.68 0.27 18.87
C ASP A 180 -5.05 0.24 17.47
N LEU A 181 -5.43 -0.77 16.70
CA LEU A 181 -5.01 -0.96 15.32
C LEU A 181 -6.18 -1.40 14.43
N GLU A 182 -6.04 -1.19 13.13
CA GLU A 182 -6.99 -1.68 12.13
C GLU A 182 -6.43 -2.91 11.42
N VAL A 183 -7.09 -4.06 11.50
CA VAL A 183 -6.75 -5.23 10.68
C VAL A 183 -7.58 -5.20 9.41
N ARG A 184 -6.93 -5.21 8.25
CA ARG A 184 -7.55 -5.18 6.92
C ARG A 184 -7.35 -6.48 6.19
N PHE A 185 -8.44 -7.17 5.93
CA PHE A 185 -8.46 -8.31 5.02
C PHE A 185 -8.62 -7.82 3.58
N ILE A 186 -7.73 -8.28 2.70
CA ILE A 186 -7.68 -7.90 1.29
C ILE A 186 -7.91 -9.15 0.44
N GLU A 187 -8.88 -9.08 -0.47
CA GLU A 187 -9.10 -10.14 -1.43
C GLU A 187 -7.87 -10.35 -2.31
N HIS A 188 -7.38 -11.59 -2.37
CA HIS A 188 -6.26 -11.94 -3.24
C HIS A 188 -6.64 -11.71 -4.71
N MET A 189 -5.89 -10.84 -5.39
CA MET A 189 -6.08 -10.54 -6.81
C MET A 189 -5.12 -11.36 -7.67
N ALA A 190 -5.66 -12.10 -8.64
CA ALA A 190 -4.92 -12.83 -9.65
C ALA A 190 -4.18 -11.89 -10.64
N MET A 191 -3.00 -11.39 -10.26
CA MET A 191 -2.25 -10.42 -11.08
C MET A 191 -1.31 -11.06 -12.12
N ASN A 192 -1.04 -12.38 -12.05
CA ASN A 192 -0.16 -13.11 -12.97
C ASN A 192 -0.89 -14.28 -13.64
N LYS A 193 -0.83 -14.39 -14.98
CA LYS A 193 -1.33 -15.57 -15.72
C LYS A 193 -0.59 -16.87 -15.38
N SER A 194 0.64 -16.79 -14.87
CA SER A 194 1.46 -17.97 -14.55
C SER A 194 1.10 -18.66 -13.23
N THR A 195 0.26 -18.04 -12.40
CA THR A 195 -0.32 -18.69 -11.21
C THR A 195 -1.78 -19.02 -11.47
N LEU A 196 -2.02 -20.14 -12.16
CA LEU A 196 -3.32 -20.85 -12.17
C LEU A 196 -3.87 -21.08 -10.75
N ALA A 197 -3.01 -21.04 -9.72
CA ALA A 197 -3.36 -21.07 -8.31
C ALA A 197 -4.23 -19.89 -7.83
N SER A 198 -4.34 -18.80 -8.59
CA SER A 198 -4.96 -17.55 -8.11
C SER A 198 -6.49 -17.56 -8.07
N GLU A 199 -7.18 -18.36 -8.89
CA GLU A 199 -8.64 -18.53 -8.76
C GLU A 199 -8.99 -19.44 -7.57
N ASN A 200 -8.21 -20.51 -7.36
CA ASN A 200 -8.43 -21.44 -6.23
C ASN A 200 -8.08 -20.84 -4.86
N GLN A 201 -7.30 -19.76 -4.83
CA GLN A 201 -6.89 -19.05 -3.62
C GLN A 201 -7.79 -17.86 -3.28
N PHE A 202 -8.76 -17.54 -4.11
CA PHE A 202 -9.67 -16.41 -3.88
C PHE A 202 -10.66 -16.71 -2.74
N ILE A 203 -10.82 -15.73 -1.85
CA ILE A 203 -11.84 -15.73 -0.80
C ILE A 203 -12.58 -14.38 -0.88
N PRO A 204 -13.90 -14.37 -1.11
CA PRO A 204 -14.67 -13.13 -1.09
C PRO A 204 -14.76 -12.58 0.32
N SER A 205 -14.78 -11.25 0.44
CA SER A 205 -14.86 -10.55 1.74
C SER A 205 -16.04 -11.02 2.60
N SER A 206 -17.15 -11.42 1.98
CA SER A 206 -18.33 -11.95 2.68
C SER A 206 -18.05 -13.25 3.44
N GLU A 207 -17.19 -14.12 2.92
CA GLU A 207 -16.84 -15.37 3.60
C GLU A 207 -15.96 -15.12 4.84
N ILE A 208 -15.06 -14.13 4.75
CA ILE A 208 -14.23 -13.67 5.87
C ILE A 208 -15.12 -13.06 6.96
N ILE A 209 -16.06 -12.19 6.56
CA ILE A 209 -17.05 -11.58 7.47
C ILE A 209 -17.85 -12.68 8.19
N ASN A 210 -18.44 -13.62 7.43
CA ASN A 210 -19.22 -14.72 8.00
C ASN A 210 -18.41 -15.57 8.97
N THR A 211 -17.11 -15.74 8.73
CA THR A 211 -16.22 -16.50 9.63
C THR A 211 -16.02 -15.77 10.95
N ILE A 212 -15.75 -14.47 10.91
CA ILE A 212 -15.56 -13.64 12.11
C ILE A 212 -16.86 -13.49 12.90
N GLU A 213 -18.01 -13.37 12.21
CA GLU A 213 -19.33 -13.19 12.83
C GLU A 213 -19.84 -14.41 13.60
N LYS A 214 -19.27 -15.61 13.38
CA LYS A 214 -19.64 -16.82 14.15
C LYS A 214 -19.46 -16.64 15.65
N ASN A 215 -18.41 -15.92 16.05
CA ASN A 215 -18.02 -15.74 17.44
C ASN A 215 -18.03 -14.26 17.89
N ASN A 216 -18.33 -13.31 16.99
CA ASN A 216 -18.21 -11.87 17.26
C ASN A 216 -19.40 -11.09 16.68
N GLU A 217 -19.84 -10.05 17.39
CA GLU A 217 -20.81 -9.07 16.85
C GLU A 217 -20.06 -7.96 16.10
N LEU A 218 -20.18 -7.91 14.77
CA LEU A 218 -19.57 -6.86 13.94
C LEU A 218 -20.50 -5.67 13.73
N ILE A 219 -20.08 -4.51 14.20
CA ILE A 219 -20.81 -3.24 14.06
C ILE A 219 -20.20 -2.48 12.88
N PRO A 220 -20.97 -2.18 11.81
CA PRO A 220 -20.47 -1.39 10.69
C PRO A 220 -20.17 0.05 11.13
N LEU A 221 -19.04 0.59 10.69
CA LEU A 221 -18.63 1.97 10.96
C LEU A 221 -18.80 2.84 9.70
N PRO A 222 -19.09 4.15 9.86
CA PRO A 222 -19.07 5.09 8.75
C PRO A 222 -17.65 5.16 8.16
N LYS A 223 -17.54 5.40 6.85
CA LYS A 223 -16.22 5.54 6.21
C LYS A 223 -15.45 6.69 6.88
N PRO A 224 -14.23 6.45 7.41
CA PRO A 224 -13.42 7.53 7.96
C PRO A 224 -13.10 8.58 6.88
N ALA A 225 -12.99 9.84 7.31
CA ALA A 225 -12.59 10.96 6.42
C ALA A 225 -11.20 10.74 5.81
N LEU A 226 -10.26 10.15 6.56
CA LEU A 226 -8.86 9.94 6.15
C LEU A 226 -8.45 8.45 6.18
N GLY A 227 -7.86 7.97 5.08
CA GLY A 227 -7.29 6.61 4.99
C GLY A 227 -8.25 5.42 5.01
N SER A 228 -9.56 5.64 5.04
CA SER A 228 -10.60 4.62 4.81
C SER A 228 -10.40 3.90 3.47
N GLY A 229 -9.96 4.64 2.46
CA GLY A 229 -9.60 4.09 1.15
C GLY A 229 -10.73 3.24 0.59
N ALA A 230 -10.39 2.01 0.22
CA ALA A 230 -11.28 1.03 -0.38
C ALA A 230 -12.06 0.18 0.63
N ALA A 231 -11.71 0.26 1.92
CA ALA A 231 -12.18 -0.70 2.91
C ALA A 231 -13.59 -0.35 3.41
N ARG A 232 -14.41 -1.37 3.61
CA ARG A 232 -15.58 -1.30 4.49
C ARG A 232 -15.12 -1.62 5.91
N VAL A 233 -15.34 -0.69 6.83
CA VAL A 233 -14.81 -0.78 8.20
C VAL A 233 -15.91 -1.21 9.16
N TYR A 234 -15.57 -2.12 10.05
CA TYR A 234 -16.38 -2.68 11.10
C TYR A 234 -15.62 -2.61 12.42
N LYS A 235 -16.34 -2.79 13.52
CA LYS A 235 -15.78 -2.92 14.85
C LYS A 235 -16.42 -4.11 15.54
N ILE A 236 -15.61 -5.01 16.09
CA ILE A 236 -16.14 -6.04 17.00
C ILE A 236 -16.64 -5.31 18.25
N LYS A 237 -17.84 -5.65 18.72
CA LYS A 237 -18.41 -5.07 19.93
C LYS A 237 -17.44 -5.22 21.12
N GLY A 238 -17.10 -4.10 21.75
CA GLY A 238 -16.16 -4.05 22.87
C GLY A 238 -14.68 -4.00 22.49
N ALA A 239 -14.32 -4.11 21.20
CA ALA A 239 -12.92 -4.04 20.76
C ALA A 239 -12.33 -2.63 20.94
N LEU A 240 -11.01 -2.55 21.08
CA LEU A 240 -10.29 -1.28 21.02
C LEU A 240 -10.17 -0.79 19.56
N GLY A 241 -9.62 -1.64 18.70
CA GLY A 241 -9.36 -1.40 17.28
C GLY A 241 -10.55 -1.63 16.34
N THR A 242 -10.24 -1.83 15.05
CA THR A 242 -11.25 -1.99 13.97
C THR A 242 -10.83 -3.04 12.95
N ILE A 243 -11.79 -3.53 12.16
CA ILE A 243 -11.56 -4.48 11.07
C ILE A 243 -12.02 -3.87 9.76
N GLY A 244 -11.20 -3.96 8.72
CA GLY A 244 -11.52 -3.49 7.37
C GLY A 244 -11.56 -4.63 6.36
N PHE A 245 -12.45 -4.53 5.39
CA PHE A 245 -12.54 -5.48 4.28
C PHE A 245 -12.36 -4.75 2.95
N VAL A 246 -11.32 -5.12 2.18
CA VAL A 246 -11.00 -4.55 0.87
C VAL A 246 -11.44 -5.51 -0.23
N SER A 247 -12.65 -5.30 -0.71
CA SER A 247 -13.33 -6.13 -1.71
C SER A 247 -12.91 -5.80 -3.15
N ALA A 248 -11.60 -5.87 -3.44
CA ALA A 248 -11.04 -5.40 -4.71
C ALA A 248 -11.50 -6.19 -5.95
N VAL A 249 -11.93 -7.44 -5.78
CA VAL A 249 -12.41 -8.32 -6.86
C VAL A 249 -13.93 -8.38 -6.84
N SER A 250 -14.52 -8.72 -5.70
CA SER A 250 -15.97 -8.96 -5.59
C SER A 250 -16.81 -7.68 -5.66
N GLN A 251 -16.30 -6.55 -5.15
CA GLN A 251 -17.00 -5.26 -5.15
C GLN A 251 -16.03 -4.09 -5.48
N PRO A 252 -15.60 -3.94 -6.75
CA PRO A 252 -14.60 -2.94 -7.12
C PRO A 252 -15.06 -1.50 -6.85
N PHE A 253 -14.17 -0.67 -6.31
CA PHE A 253 -14.42 0.71 -5.88
C PHE A 253 -13.80 1.74 -6.85
N CYS A 254 -13.87 1.45 -8.16
CA CYS A 254 -13.22 2.30 -9.18
C CYS A 254 -13.89 3.68 -9.33
N ASP A 255 -15.19 3.77 -9.08
CA ASP A 255 -15.98 5.00 -9.24
C ASP A 255 -15.56 6.07 -8.22
N SER A 256 -14.99 5.68 -7.08
CA SER A 256 -14.43 6.59 -6.07
C SER A 256 -12.90 6.58 -6.04
N CYS A 257 -12.23 6.07 -7.08
CA CYS A 257 -10.76 5.94 -7.08
C CYS A 257 -10.09 7.28 -7.37
N ASN A 258 -9.34 7.78 -6.39
CA ASN A 258 -8.68 9.08 -6.41
C ASN A 258 -7.14 9.03 -6.51
N ARG A 259 -6.60 7.89 -6.97
CA ARG A 259 -5.17 7.56 -6.87
C ARG A 259 -4.43 7.59 -8.21
N LEU A 260 -3.23 8.15 -8.21
CA LEU A 260 -2.16 7.90 -9.20
C LEU A 260 -1.01 7.12 -8.56
N ARG A 261 -0.12 6.54 -9.37
CA ARG A 261 0.99 5.69 -8.91
C ARG A 261 2.28 6.05 -9.63
N LEU A 262 3.28 6.50 -8.89
CA LEU A 262 4.63 6.70 -9.38
C LEU A 262 5.46 5.44 -9.13
N THR A 263 5.98 4.84 -10.19
CA THR A 263 6.95 3.74 -10.08
C THR A 263 8.33 4.27 -9.69
N SER A 264 9.20 3.39 -9.20
CA SER A 264 10.55 3.75 -8.75
C SER A 264 11.45 4.23 -9.89
N GLU A 265 11.21 3.75 -11.11
CA GLU A 265 11.85 4.20 -12.36
C GLU A 265 11.29 5.54 -12.89
N GLY A 266 10.26 6.09 -12.25
CA GLY A 266 9.66 7.37 -12.59
C GLY A 266 8.62 7.35 -13.70
N LYS A 267 7.82 6.29 -13.81
CA LYS A 267 6.60 6.26 -14.61
C LYS A 267 5.39 6.57 -13.74
N LEU A 268 4.61 7.58 -14.12
CA LEU A 268 3.34 7.90 -13.47
C LEU A 268 2.20 7.14 -14.16
N ARG A 269 1.65 6.16 -13.45
CA ARG A 269 0.55 5.30 -13.88
C ARG A 269 -0.78 5.80 -13.34
N SER A 270 -1.81 5.71 -14.17
CA SER A 270 -3.17 6.16 -13.81
C SER A 270 -3.95 5.11 -12.97
N CYS A 271 -3.59 3.83 -13.11
CA CYS A 271 -4.24 2.71 -12.44
C CYS A 271 -3.23 1.58 -12.16
N LEU A 272 -3.57 0.70 -11.22
CA LEU A 272 -2.76 -0.46 -10.83
C LEU A 272 -2.63 -1.47 -11.98
N LEU A 273 -3.74 -1.75 -12.68
CA LEU A 273 -3.82 -2.86 -13.64
C LEU A 273 -3.82 -2.42 -15.12
N SER A 274 -4.18 -1.17 -15.40
CA SER A 274 -4.41 -0.66 -16.76
C SER A 274 -4.20 0.86 -16.80
N GLY A 275 -4.59 1.51 -17.90
CA GLY A 275 -4.70 2.97 -17.95
C GLY A 275 -3.44 3.74 -18.33
N GLY A 276 -2.46 3.10 -18.97
CA GLY A 276 -1.26 3.78 -19.48
C GLY A 276 -0.38 4.43 -18.42
N GLU A 277 0.68 5.08 -18.88
CA GLU A 277 1.70 5.72 -18.05
C GLU A 277 2.34 6.92 -18.75
N VAL A 278 2.86 7.85 -17.95
CA VAL A 278 3.60 9.04 -18.40
C VAL A 278 5.01 8.99 -17.79
N ASP A 279 6.04 9.27 -18.58
CA ASP A 279 7.43 9.20 -18.14
C ASP A 279 7.86 10.50 -17.44
N PHE A 280 7.77 10.51 -16.11
CA PHE A 280 8.16 11.63 -15.27
C PHE A 280 9.68 11.79 -15.20
N LYS A 281 10.44 10.68 -15.18
CA LYS A 281 11.91 10.72 -15.12
C LYS A 281 12.48 11.47 -16.32
N SER A 282 11.98 11.17 -17.53
CA SER A 282 12.43 11.85 -18.74
C SER A 282 12.11 13.35 -18.74
N ILE A 283 10.95 13.74 -18.18
CA ILE A 283 10.55 15.15 -18.05
C ILE A 283 11.49 15.88 -17.08
N LEU A 284 11.72 15.30 -15.89
CA LEU A 284 12.60 15.86 -14.86
C LEU A 284 14.04 16.06 -15.33
N ARG A 285 14.55 15.15 -16.17
CA ARG A 285 15.97 15.14 -16.54
C ARG A 285 16.33 15.88 -17.82
N ASN A 286 15.38 16.08 -18.73
CA ASN A 286 15.66 16.68 -20.04
C ASN A 286 14.98 18.05 -20.25
N ASN A 287 13.76 18.26 -19.75
CA ASN A 287 12.96 19.46 -20.02
C ASN A 287 12.11 19.81 -18.79
N PHE A 288 12.77 19.99 -17.64
CA PHE A 288 12.09 20.29 -16.40
C PHE A 288 11.53 21.71 -16.44
N SER A 289 10.20 21.81 -16.41
CA SER A 289 9.49 23.01 -16.01
C SER A 289 8.33 22.58 -15.11
N GLU A 290 7.88 23.50 -14.27
CA GLU A 290 6.72 23.22 -13.41
C GLU A 290 5.48 22.91 -14.27
N GLU A 291 5.34 23.59 -15.40
CA GLU A 291 4.27 23.38 -16.39
C GLU A 291 4.36 21.99 -17.05
N SER A 292 5.55 21.48 -17.35
CA SER A 292 5.70 20.17 -17.98
C SER A 292 5.32 19.03 -17.03
N LEU A 293 5.61 19.16 -15.73
CA LEU A 293 5.11 18.23 -14.71
C LEU A 293 3.59 18.32 -14.53
N GLN A 294 3.04 19.55 -14.55
CA GLN A 294 1.60 19.77 -14.45
C GLN A 294 0.85 19.06 -15.58
N ASP A 295 1.27 19.29 -16.82
CA ASP A 295 0.69 18.63 -17.99
C ASP A 295 0.79 17.10 -17.88
N ALA A 296 1.92 16.60 -17.38
CA ALA A 296 2.11 15.16 -17.16
C ALA A 296 1.14 14.57 -16.11
N PHE A 297 0.84 15.30 -15.03
CA PHE A 297 -0.19 14.90 -14.06
C PHE A 297 -1.58 14.86 -14.69
N ILE A 298 -1.94 15.89 -15.47
CA ILE A 298 -3.24 15.97 -16.15
C ILE A 298 -3.40 14.83 -17.15
N ARG A 299 -2.38 14.59 -17.99
CA ARG A 299 -2.37 13.46 -18.92
C ARG A 299 -2.53 12.13 -18.20
N ALA A 300 -1.77 11.89 -17.13
CA ALA A 300 -1.89 10.66 -16.36
C ALA A 300 -3.29 10.49 -15.74
N ALA A 301 -3.90 11.57 -15.25
CA ALA A 301 -5.28 11.54 -14.76
C ALA A 301 -6.28 11.18 -15.87
N HIS A 302 -6.15 11.75 -17.07
CA HIS A 302 -7.05 11.47 -18.19
C HIS A 302 -6.93 10.05 -18.76
N LEU A 303 -5.76 9.41 -18.63
CA LEU A 303 -5.58 8.01 -19.01
C LEU A 303 -6.26 7.02 -18.04
N LYS A 304 -6.76 7.51 -16.89
CA LYS A 304 -7.40 6.67 -15.88
C LYS A 304 -8.66 6.02 -16.43
N PRO A 305 -8.77 4.67 -16.45
CA PRO A 305 -9.95 3.99 -16.98
C PRO A 305 -11.13 4.15 -16.02
N ARG A 306 -12.36 4.02 -16.54
CA ARG A 306 -13.58 4.03 -15.72
C ARG A 306 -13.51 2.94 -14.64
N LYS A 307 -13.27 1.71 -15.04
CA LYS A 307 -13.11 0.52 -14.19
C LYS A 307 -11.89 -0.27 -14.66
N HIS A 308 -11.18 -0.94 -13.74
CA HIS A 308 -10.15 -1.88 -14.14
C HIS A 308 -10.78 -3.17 -14.70
N SER A 309 -10.04 -3.87 -15.56
CA SER A 309 -10.44 -5.16 -16.13
C SER A 309 -10.52 -6.31 -15.11
N GLY A 310 -10.02 -6.11 -13.87
CA GLY A 310 -9.96 -7.16 -12.83
C GLY A 310 -8.88 -8.22 -13.10
N ARG A 311 -8.37 -8.26 -14.34
CA ARG A 311 -7.25 -9.06 -14.81
C ARG A 311 -6.21 -8.13 -15.42
N GLY A 312 -4.95 -8.29 -15.06
CA GLY A 312 -3.84 -7.54 -15.62
C GLY A 312 -2.68 -8.47 -15.95
N HIS A 313 -1.82 -8.05 -16.87
CA HIS A 313 -0.54 -8.73 -17.17
C HIS A 313 0.61 -8.16 -16.32
N VAL A 314 0.28 -7.49 -15.22
CA VAL A 314 1.22 -6.65 -14.50
C VAL A 314 1.60 -7.30 -13.18
N VAL A 315 2.89 -7.52 -12.98
CA VAL A 315 3.42 -8.11 -11.75
C VAL A 315 3.46 -7.04 -10.65
N MET A 316 3.04 -7.39 -9.43
CA MET A 316 2.85 -6.45 -8.32
C MET A 316 4.08 -5.56 -8.03
N HIS A 317 5.29 -6.11 -8.10
CA HIS A 317 6.51 -5.31 -7.88
C HIS A 317 6.64 -4.14 -8.88
N LYS A 318 6.32 -4.36 -10.17
CA LYS A 318 6.46 -3.37 -11.25
C LYS A 318 5.49 -2.19 -11.16
N VAL A 319 4.55 -2.19 -10.21
CA VAL A 319 3.48 -1.17 -10.11
C VAL A 319 3.45 -0.43 -8.78
N GLY A 320 4.52 -0.58 -7.99
CA GLY A 320 4.65 0.10 -6.70
C GLY A 320 3.58 -0.36 -5.72
N GLY A 321 3.65 -1.64 -5.35
CA GLY A 321 2.64 -2.39 -4.60
C GLY A 321 1.96 -1.66 -3.46
#